data_AF-A0A2H6G357-F1
#
_entry.id   AF-A0A2H6G357-F1
#
_cell.length_a   1.000
_cell.length_b   1.000
_cell.length_c   1.000
_cell.angle_alpha   90.00
_cell.angle_beta   90.00
_cell.angle_gamma   90.00
#
_symmetry.space_group_name_H-M   'P 1'
#
loop_
_entity.id
_entity.type
_entity.pdbx_description
1 polymer ?
#
loop_
_entity_poly.entity_id
_entity_poly.type
_entity_poly.pdbx_seq_one_letter_code
_entity_poly.pdbx_strand_id
1 'polypeptide(L)'
;MIVRKILITATILLMSGCSMTLPVHGTMQNDTETFSGTATGYLDGGGVLTIVTSNGTSCNGNFVYVNSRQGEGVFTCSDGRSGPFRFVSTGRRGTGVGDLGGQRFTFTFGN
;
A
#
# COMPACT_ATOMS: atom_id res chain seq x y z
N MET A 1 -36.07 -47.50 -2.08
CA MET A 1 -35.46 -46.56 -1.13
C MET A 1 -34.04 -46.28 -1.62
N ILE A 2 -33.85 -45.39 -2.61
CA ILE A 2 -33.42 -43.98 -2.47
C ILE A 2 -32.33 -43.80 -1.39
N VAL A 3 -31.07 -44.01 -1.75
CA VAL A 3 -29.94 -43.44 -1.01
C VAL A 3 -29.59 -42.11 -1.68
N ARG A 4 -29.97 -41.04 -0.97
CA ARG A 4 -29.82 -39.63 -1.34
C ARG A 4 -28.38 -39.30 -1.72
N LYS A 5 -28.20 -38.71 -2.91
CA LYS A 5 -26.99 -37.98 -3.32
C LYS A 5 -26.79 -36.80 -2.36
N ILE A 6 -25.79 -36.88 -1.49
CA ILE A 6 -25.34 -35.73 -0.71
C ILE A 6 -24.45 -34.90 -1.64
N LEU A 7 -25.06 -33.93 -2.33
CA LEU A 7 -24.33 -32.82 -2.95
C LEU A 7 -23.78 -31.94 -1.81
N ILE A 8 -22.48 -32.02 -1.55
CA ILE A 8 -21.77 -31.05 -0.70
C ILE A 8 -21.46 -29.85 -1.59
N THR A 9 -22.37 -28.88 -1.63
CA THR A 9 -22.14 -27.59 -2.28
C THR A 9 -21.19 -26.77 -1.39
N ALA A 10 -19.91 -26.77 -1.73
CA ALA A 10 -18.90 -25.93 -1.09
C ALA A 10 -19.14 -24.46 -1.50
N THR A 11 -19.90 -23.71 -0.70
CA THR A 11 -20.08 -22.27 -0.88
C THR A 11 -18.80 -21.55 -0.44
N ILE A 12 -17.88 -21.36 -1.39
CA ILE A 12 -16.71 -20.49 -1.19
C ILE A 12 -17.21 -19.04 -1.20
N LEU A 13 -17.44 -18.49 -0.02
CA LEU A 13 -17.80 -17.08 0.17
C LEU A 13 -16.55 -16.23 -0.10
N LEU A 14 -16.40 -15.73 -1.33
CA LEU A 14 -15.37 -14.77 -1.69
C LEU A 14 -15.69 -13.44 -0.98
N MET A 15 -15.06 -13.20 0.17
CA MET A 15 -15.06 -11.89 0.81
C MET A 15 -14.22 -10.93 -0.04
N SER A 16 -14.84 -10.36 -1.08
CA SER A 16 -14.30 -9.18 -1.75
C SER A 16 -14.45 -7.99 -0.81
N GLY A 17 -13.44 -7.74 0.03
CA GLY A 17 -13.36 -6.51 0.81
C GLY A 17 -13.33 -5.32 -0.14
N CYS A 18 -14.16 -4.30 0.10
CA CYS A 18 -14.09 -3.07 -0.67
C CYS A 18 -12.70 -2.44 -0.49
N SER A 19 -12.05 -2.15 -1.60
CA SER A 19 -10.75 -1.48 -1.63
C SER A 19 -10.80 -0.27 -2.55
N MET A 20 -9.92 0.70 -2.30
CA MET A 20 -9.72 1.86 -3.16
C MET A 20 -8.24 1.95 -3.48
N THR A 21 -7.91 1.93 -4.77
CA THR A 21 -6.54 2.05 -5.27
C THR A 21 -6.32 3.42 -5.91
N LEU A 22 -5.26 4.11 -5.51
CA LEU A 22 -4.89 5.44 -5.99
C LEU A 22 -3.45 5.43 -6.52
N PRO A 23 -3.11 6.19 -7.57
CA PRO A 23 -1.75 6.31 -8.06
C PRO A 23 -0.86 7.01 -7.03
N VAL A 24 0.41 6.64 -6.96
CA VAL A 24 1.44 7.21 -6.09
C VAL A 24 2.59 7.75 -6.93
N HIS A 25 3.10 8.92 -6.55
CA HIS A 25 4.33 9.49 -7.10
C HIS A 25 5.18 10.07 -5.99
N GLY A 26 6.50 9.95 -6.09
CA GLY A 26 7.40 10.54 -5.10
C GLY A 26 8.84 10.70 -5.59
N THR A 27 9.63 11.36 -4.75
CA THR A 27 11.02 11.70 -5.01
C THR A 27 11.87 11.48 -3.76
N MET A 28 13.11 11.05 -3.96
CA MET A 28 14.11 11.02 -2.90
C MET A 28 14.73 12.43 -2.72
N GLN A 29 15.05 12.85 -1.50
CA GLN A 29 15.50 14.24 -1.25
C GLN A 29 16.93 14.56 -1.73
N ASN A 30 17.84 13.59 -1.61
CA ASN A 30 19.28 13.79 -1.90
C ASN A 30 19.71 13.17 -3.23
N ASP A 31 18.77 12.76 -4.07
CA ASP A 31 19.03 12.11 -5.35
C ASP A 31 17.96 12.53 -6.36
N THR A 32 18.25 12.32 -7.63
CA THR A 32 17.32 12.39 -8.76
C THR A 32 16.41 11.16 -8.87
N GLU A 33 16.58 10.16 -8.00
CA GLU A 33 15.73 8.98 -7.92
C GLU A 33 14.27 9.39 -7.63
N THR A 34 13.38 9.00 -8.54
CA THR A 34 11.92 9.15 -8.40
C THR A 34 11.28 7.78 -8.26
N PHE A 35 10.03 7.73 -7.83
CA PHE A 35 9.28 6.47 -7.83
C PHE A 35 7.81 6.70 -8.15
N SER A 36 7.17 5.65 -8.65
CA SER A 36 5.73 5.62 -8.90
C SER A 36 5.13 4.29 -8.48
N GLY A 37 3.81 4.25 -8.29
CA GLY A 37 3.13 3.03 -7.87
C GLY A 37 1.68 3.24 -7.47
N THR A 38 1.23 2.47 -6.50
CA THR A 38 -0.16 2.48 -6.05
C THR A 38 -0.28 2.42 -4.52
N ALA A 39 -1.32 3.07 -4.00
CA ALA A 39 -1.78 2.96 -2.63
C ALA A 39 -3.18 2.34 -2.66
N THR A 40 -3.33 1.16 -2.07
CA THR A 40 -4.62 0.47 -1.92
C THR A 40 -5.04 0.50 -0.47
N GLY A 41 -6.11 1.22 -0.16
CA GLY A 41 -6.73 1.23 1.17
C GLY A 41 -7.93 0.27 1.25
N TYR A 42 -8.12 -0.34 2.41
CA TYR A 42 -9.23 -1.25 2.71
C TYR A 42 -10.13 -0.68 3.82
N LEU A 43 -11.35 -1.20 3.93
CA LEU A 43 -12.32 -0.76 4.96
C LEU A 43 -11.95 -1.17 6.39
N ASP A 44 -10.98 -2.06 6.56
CA ASP A 44 -10.49 -2.51 7.87
C ASP A 44 -9.54 -1.51 8.54
N GLY A 45 -9.27 -0.36 7.91
CA GLY A 45 -8.36 0.66 8.42
C GLY A 45 -6.90 0.42 8.06
N GLY A 46 -6.61 -0.54 7.18
CA GLY A 46 -5.28 -0.79 6.65
C GLY A 46 -5.16 -0.59 5.14
N GLY A 47 -3.98 -0.89 4.63
CA GLY A 47 -3.73 -0.87 3.20
C GLY A 47 -2.33 -1.32 2.82
N VAL A 48 -2.08 -1.34 1.52
CA VAL A 48 -0.79 -1.68 0.93
C VAL A 48 -0.36 -0.53 0.02
N LEU A 49 0.90 -0.16 0.13
CA LEU A 49 1.56 0.80 -0.73
C LEU A 49 2.68 0.08 -1.47
N THR A 50 2.61 0.08 -2.80
CA THR A 50 3.59 -0.58 -3.67
C THR A 50 4.17 0.47 -4.60
N ILE A 51 5.49 0.58 -4.65
CA ILE A 51 6.19 1.52 -5.52
C ILE A 51 7.33 0.85 -6.27
N VAL A 52 7.68 1.41 -7.43
CA VAL A 52 8.86 1.06 -8.20
C VAL A 52 9.67 2.34 -8.41
N THR A 53 10.95 2.30 -8.06
CA THR A 53 11.85 3.44 -8.26
C THR A 53 12.30 3.54 -9.70
N SER A 54 12.81 4.71 -10.11
CA SER A 54 13.34 4.94 -11.46
C SER A 54 14.52 4.03 -11.81
N ASN A 55 15.17 3.47 -10.80
CA ASN A 55 16.26 2.50 -10.94
C ASN A 55 15.77 1.03 -11.00
N GLY A 56 14.45 0.81 -10.94
CA GLY A 56 13.82 -0.51 -11.05
C GLY A 56 13.64 -1.27 -9.73
N THR A 57 14.03 -0.70 -8.59
CA THR A 57 13.80 -1.31 -7.27
C THR A 57 12.31 -1.30 -6.95
N SER A 58 11.76 -2.47 -6.60
CA SER A 58 10.38 -2.59 -6.12
C SER A 58 10.34 -2.55 -4.60
N CYS A 59 9.47 -1.71 -4.04
CA CYS A 59 9.25 -1.60 -2.61
C CYS A 59 7.78 -1.80 -2.26
N ASN A 60 7.52 -2.57 -1.21
CA ASN A 60 6.18 -2.84 -0.72
C ASN A 60 6.09 -2.51 0.77
N GLY A 61 4.99 -1.89 1.18
CA GLY A 61 4.75 -1.54 2.57
C GLY A 61 3.28 -1.63 2.92
N ASN A 62 2.97 -2.42 3.95
CA ASN A 62 1.66 -2.41 4.57
C ASN A 62 1.58 -1.17 5.48
N PHE A 63 0.43 -0.53 5.52
CA PHE A 63 0.16 0.58 6.42
C PHE A 63 -1.12 0.36 7.21
N VAL A 64 -1.21 1.07 8.34
CA VAL A 64 -2.43 1.19 9.14
C VAL A 64 -2.76 2.66 9.35
N TYR A 65 -4.04 3.00 9.42
CA TYR A 65 -4.48 4.31 9.86
C TYR A 65 -4.34 4.43 11.38
N VAL A 66 -3.48 5.33 11.86
CA VAL A 66 -3.30 5.63 13.29
C VAL A 66 -4.34 6.64 13.79
N ASN A 67 -4.97 7.37 12.87
CA ASN A 67 -6.19 8.14 13.10
C ASN A 67 -6.95 8.33 11.77
N SER A 68 -8.05 9.08 11.79
CA SER A 68 -8.93 9.25 10.62
C SER A 68 -8.27 9.86 9.39
N ARG A 69 -7.08 10.47 9.52
CA ARG A 69 -6.36 11.10 8.42
C ARG A 69 -4.90 10.69 8.31
N GLN A 70 -4.33 9.99 9.27
CA GLN A 70 -2.90 9.66 9.27
C GLN A 70 -2.71 8.16 9.22
N GLY A 71 -1.80 7.72 8.36
CA GLY A 71 -1.39 6.33 8.29
C GLY A 71 0.12 6.20 8.33
N GLU A 72 0.58 5.06 8.83
CA GLU A 72 1.99 4.75 9.01
C GLU A 72 2.27 3.31 8.59
N GLY A 73 3.47 3.06 8.09
CA GLY A 73 3.89 1.75 7.61
C GLY A 73 5.41 1.66 7.45
N VAL A 74 5.86 0.51 6.97
CA VAL A 74 7.29 0.25 6.70
C VAL A 74 7.42 -0.29 5.28
N PHE A 75 8.28 0.32 4.47
CA PHE A 75 8.66 -0.25 3.18
C PHE A 75 9.73 -1.32 3.36
N THR A 76 9.63 -2.36 2.55
CA THR A 76 10.70 -3.33 2.29
C THR A 76 10.93 -3.39 0.79
N CYS A 77 12.18 -3.23 0.37
CA CYS A 77 12.56 -3.17 -1.04
C CYS A 77 13.34 -4.41 -1.48
N SER A 78 13.26 -4.70 -2.77
CA SER A 78 13.99 -5.81 -3.40
C SER A 78 15.51 -5.66 -3.35
N ASP A 79 16.03 -4.45 -3.15
CA ASP A 79 17.45 -4.13 -2.99
C ASP A 79 17.94 -4.23 -1.53
N GLY A 80 17.06 -4.65 -0.60
CA GLY A 80 17.36 -4.80 0.82
C GLY A 80 17.18 -3.51 1.64
N ARG A 81 16.90 -2.36 1.01
CA ARG A 81 16.53 -1.16 1.76
C ARG A 81 15.18 -1.36 2.46
N SER A 82 15.05 -0.76 3.63
CA SER A 82 13.80 -0.71 4.38
C SER A 82 13.73 0.59 5.17
N GLY A 83 12.52 1.01 5.52
CA GLY A 83 12.35 2.11 6.45
C GLY A 83 10.90 2.59 6.60
N PRO A 84 10.65 3.42 7.62
CA PRO A 84 9.32 3.86 7.97
C PRO A 84 8.82 4.94 7.01
N PHE A 85 7.50 4.96 6.82
CA PHE A 85 6.81 6.07 6.18
C PHE A 85 5.54 6.43 6.95
N ARG A 86 5.11 7.68 6.78
CA ARG A 86 3.85 8.20 7.27
C ARG A 86 3.20 9.08 6.22
N PHE A 87 1.88 9.19 6.24
CA PHE A 87 1.16 10.07 5.34
C PHE A 87 -0.05 10.70 6.02
N VAL A 88 -0.51 11.81 5.42
CA VAL A 88 -1.77 12.46 5.74
C VAL A 88 -2.69 12.34 4.52
N SER A 89 -3.89 11.83 4.73
CA SER A 89 -4.94 11.60 3.75
C SER A 89 -6.10 12.59 3.95
N THR A 90 -6.64 13.09 2.83
CA THR A 90 -7.91 13.80 2.75
C THR A 90 -9.02 12.91 2.19
N GLY A 91 -8.81 11.60 2.17
CA GLY A 91 -9.74 10.57 1.70
C GLY A 91 -9.35 10.01 0.34
N ARG A 92 -9.31 10.86 -0.70
CA ARG A 92 -8.95 10.46 -2.07
C ARG A 92 -7.58 10.94 -2.52
N ARG A 93 -6.90 11.73 -1.69
CA ARG A 93 -5.60 12.34 -1.95
C ARG A 93 -4.79 12.42 -0.67
N GLY A 94 -3.48 12.56 -0.80
CA GLY A 94 -2.65 12.78 0.36
C GLY A 94 -1.19 13.00 0.04
N THR A 95 -0.44 13.30 1.10
CA THR A 95 1.00 13.55 1.06
C THR A 95 1.66 12.75 2.16
N GLY A 96 2.82 12.18 1.87
CA GLY A 96 3.59 11.43 2.85
C GLY A 96 5.08 11.69 2.77
N VAL A 97 5.74 11.25 3.83
CA VAL A 97 7.17 11.34 4.03
C VAL A 97 7.68 10.01 4.59
N GLY A 98 8.91 9.68 4.29
CA GLY A 98 9.54 8.50 4.87
C GLY A 98 11.04 8.57 4.84
N ASP A 99 11.64 7.48 5.30
CA ASP A 99 13.06 7.20 5.19
C ASP A 99 13.20 5.81 4.57
N LEU A 100 14.10 5.66 3.61
CA LEU A 100 14.39 4.39 2.99
C LEU A 100 15.91 4.20 2.90
N GLY A 101 16.45 3.32 3.75
CA GLY A 101 17.89 3.08 3.83
C GLY A 101 18.68 4.33 4.25
N GLY A 102 18.12 5.19 5.11
CA GLY A 102 18.76 6.44 5.56
C GLY A 102 18.56 7.63 4.62
N GLN A 103 17.81 7.46 3.53
CA GLN A 103 17.51 8.52 2.59
C GLN A 103 16.04 8.95 2.71
N ARG A 104 15.84 10.23 3.01
CA ARG A 104 14.51 10.83 3.15
C ARG A 104 13.81 10.91 1.80
N PHE A 105 12.50 10.67 1.79
CA PHE A 105 11.67 10.82 0.60
C PHE A 105 10.33 11.46 0.91
N THR A 106 9.70 12.00 -0.15
CA THR A 106 8.35 12.56 -0.11
C THR A 106 7.50 11.94 -1.21
N PHE A 107 6.20 11.78 -0.98
CA PHE A 107 5.28 11.25 -1.98
C PHE A 107 3.89 11.87 -1.88
N THR A 108 3.13 11.73 -2.95
CA THR A 108 1.70 12.05 -3.03
C THR A 108 0.93 10.85 -3.57
N PHE A 109 -0.38 10.83 -3.32
CA PHE A 109 -1.28 9.87 -3.94
C PHE A 109 -2.60 10.50 -4.37
N GLY A 110 -3.25 9.90 -5.38
CA GLY A 110 -4.60 10.25 -5.84
C GLY A 110 -4.69 11.54 -6.68
N ASN A 111 -3.60 11.96 -7.30
CA ASN A 111 -3.55 13.22 -8.06
C ASN A 111 -4.45 13.17 -9.30
#